data_AF-A0A7C5ECM1-F1
#
_entry.id   AF-A0A7C5ECM1-F1
#
_cell.length_a   1.000
_cell.length_b   1.000
_cell.length_c   1.000
_cell.angle_alpha   90.00
_cell.angle_beta   90.00
_cell.angle_gamma   90.00
#
_symmetry.space_group_name_H-M   'P 1'
#
loop_
_entity.id
_entity.type
_entity.pdbx_description
1 polymer ?
#
loop_
_entity_poly.entity_id
_entity_poly.type
_entity_poly.pdbx_seq_one_letter_code
_entity_poly.pdbx_strand_id
1 'polypeptide(L)'
;MLEISRRGSRGLRSRERSRTGGKGGALTKKQRKVRAEKRPPIPNIDLILETAGHLAGEKGEKIVRALVVGELTDEDLAKRTNLQVNQVRSILYSLHESRIVTYRREREENSGWYVYYWKVDPERAIDYLRQHRMEVLRRLEERLAEEESKIFFACDKGCTRVPYEEAIGMEFKCPSCGGTLQPHQNTAIINSLRARIEKLRRELA
;
A
#
# COMPACT_ATOMS: atom_id res chain seq x y z
N MET A 1 -11.23 6.04 -10.36
CA MET A 1 -12.68 5.76 -10.42
C MET A 1 -12.87 4.54 -11.31
N LEU A 2 -12.85 3.34 -10.75
CA LEU A 2 -13.25 2.11 -11.44
C LEU A 2 -14.52 1.63 -10.75
N GLU A 3 -15.67 1.95 -11.35
CA GLU A 3 -16.96 1.46 -10.90
C GLU A 3 -17.05 -0.04 -11.21
N ILE A 4 -17.03 -0.87 -10.17
CA ILE A 4 -17.57 -2.23 -10.26
C ILE A 4 -18.84 -2.23 -9.42
N SER A 5 -19.94 -2.04 -10.15
CA SER A 5 -21.30 -1.97 -9.62
C SER A 5 -21.73 -3.28 -8.96
N ARG A 6 -22.65 -3.09 -8.02
CA ARG A 6 -23.14 -3.98 -6.96
C ARG A 6 -24.02 -5.13 -7.50
N ARG A 7 -23.94 -6.27 -6.80
CA ARG A 7 -25.01 -7.18 -6.31
C ARG A 7 -26.28 -7.40 -7.15
N GLY A 8 -26.70 -8.67 -7.25
CA GLY A 8 -28.10 -9.02 -7.52
C GLY A 8 -28.40 -10.52 -7.51
N SER A 9 -28.67 -11.08 -6.33
CA SER A 9 -29.39 -12.34 -6.18
C SER A 9 -30.83 -12.19 -6.68
N ARG A 10 -31.31 -13.08 -7.55
CA ARG A 10 -32.71 -13.63 -7.66
C ARG A 10 -33.01 -14.09 -9.09
N GLY A 11 -33.62 -15.28 -9.20
CA GLY A 11 -34.43 -15.63 -10.37
C GLY A 11 -34.26 -17.06 -10.87
N LEU A 12 -34.75 -18.04 -10.11
CA LEU A 12 -35.20 -19.31 -10.71
C LEU A 12 -36.28 -19.00 -11.74
N ARG A 13 -36.16 -19.57 -12.95
CA ARG A 13 -37.31 -20.11 -13.69
C ARG A 13 -36.86 -21.11 -14.75
N SER A 14 -37.61 -22.20 -14.76
CA SER A 14 -37.41 -23.46 -15.43
C SER A 14 -37.65 -23.36 -16.94
N ARG A 15 -36.94 -24.19 -17.70
CA ARG A 15 -37.48 -24.83 -18.91
C ARG A 15 -36.74 -26.14 -19.16
N GLU A 16 -37.44 -27.24 -18.93
CA GLU A 16 -37.10 -28.57 -19.41
C GLU A 16 -37.14 -28.61 -20.95
N ARG A 17 -36.18 -29.33 -21.54
CA ARG A 17 -36.42 -30.34 -22.61
C ARG A 17 -35.15 -31.17 -22.85
N SER A 18 -35.19 -32.37 -22.25
CA SER A 18 -34.95 -33.69 -22.86
C SER A 18 -33.83 -33.90 -23.90
N ARG A 19 -32.85 -34.71 -23.44
CA ARG A 19 -32.28 -35.94 -24.03
C ARG A 19 -31.65 -35.89 -25.44
N THR A 20 -30.33 -36.00 -25.46
CA THR A 20 -29.54 -37.13 -26.03
C THR A 20 -28.17 -37.10 -25.30
N GLY A 21 -27.69 -38.16 -24.64
CA GLY A 21 -27.18 -39.36 -25.29
C GLY A 21 -25.72 -39.15 -25.74
N GLY A 22 -24.77 -39.04 -24.81
CA GLY A 22 -23.36 -38.81 -25.14
C GLY A 22 -22.41 -39.18 -24.00
N LYS A 23 -21.87 -40.40 -24.10
CA LYS A 23 -20.92 -41.11 -23.24
C LYS A 23 -20.04 -40.23 -22.34
N GLY A 24 -20.10 -40.54 -21.04
CA GLY A 24 -19.14 -40.08 -20.03
C GLY A 24 -17.73 -40.52 -20.39
N GLY A 25 -16.91 -39.55 -20.77
CA GLY A 25 -15.46 -39.65 -20.63
C GLY A 25 -15.11 -39.27 -19.20
N ALA A 26 -14.89 -40.27 -18.35
CA ALA A 26 -14.34 -40.06 -17.03
C ALA A 26 -12.96 -39.39 -17.17
N LEU A 27 -12.90 -38.09 -16.90
CA LEU A 27 -11.64 -37.37 -16.73
C LEU A 27 -10.88 -38.05 -15.58
N THR A 28 -9.87 -38.81 -15.96
CA THR A 28 -9.08 -39.61 -15.04
C THR A 28 -8.50 -38.72 -13.94
N LYS A 29 -8.45 -39.25 -12.70
CA LYS A 29 -7.86 -38.64 -11.51
C LYS A 29 -6.38 -38.19 -11.67
N LYS A 30 -5.80 -38.35 -12.86
CA LYS A 30 -4.40 -38.11 -13.22
C LYS A 30 -4.09 -36.65 -13.59
N GLN A 31 -5.10 -35.79 -13.78
CA GLN A 31 -4.90 -34.35 -14.07
C GLN A 31 -5.16 -33.40 -12.89
N ARG A 32 -5.54 -33.92 -11.70
CA ARG A 32 -5.64 -33.15 -10.44
C ARG A 32 -4.36 -33.24 -9.58
N LYS A 33 -3.20 -33.42 -10.20
CA LYS A 33 -1.91 -33.38 -9.53
C LYS A 33 -1.17 -32.12 -9.97
N VAL A 34 -1.75 -30.95 -9.66
CA VAL A 34 -0.97 -29.71 -9.63
C VAL A 34 0.10 -29.96 -8.58
N ARG A 35 1.34 -29.99 -9.04
CA ARG A 35 2.52 -30.24 -8.25
C ARG A 35 2.47 -29.35 -7.01
N ALA A 36 2.49 -29.97 -5.83
CA ALA A 36 2.96 -29.31 -4.62
C ALA A 36 4.48 -29.09 -4.77
N GLU A 37 4.88 -28.25 -5.72
CA GLU A 37 6.22 -27.69 -5.75
C GLU A 37 6.31 -26.79 -4.52
N LYS A 38 7.18 -27.15 -3.58
CA LYS A 38 7.46 -26.35 -2.38
C LYS A 38 7.87 -24.96 -2.86
N ARG A 39 6.97 -23.99 -2.71
CA ARG A 39 7.25 -22.60 -3.05
C ARG A 39 8.49 -22.16 -2.27
N PRO A 40 9.49 -21.52 -2.91
CA PRO A 40 10.63 -20.99 -2.18
C PRO A 40 10.13 -20.01 -1.10
N PRO A 41 10.82 -19.95 0.05
CA PRO A 41 10.48 -19.00 1.10
C PRO A 41 10.53 -17.58 0.54
N ILE A 42 9.56 -16.75 0.93
CA ILE A 42 9.52 -15.34 0.51
C ILE A 42 10.67 -14.60 1.21
N PRO A 43 11.59 -13.96 0.46
CA PRO A 43 12.66 -13.17 1.08
C PRO A 43 12.08 -11.97 1.81
N ASN A 44 12.71 -11.59 2.93
CA ASN A 44 12.35 -10.40 3.72
C ASN A 44 10.87 -10.32 4.11
N ILE A 45 10.23 -11.48 4.35
CA ILE A 45 8.80 -11.55 4.64
C ILE A 45 8.38 -10.70 5.85
N ASP A 46 9.20 -10.63 6.90
CA ASP A 46 8.90 -9.85 8.10
C ASP A 46 8.81 -8.35 7.78
N LEU A 47 9.73 -7.83 6.96
CA LEU A 47 9.70 -6.45 6.50
C LEU A 47 8.47 -6.16 5.61
N ILE A 48 8.10 -7.11 4.76
CA ILE A 48 6.90 -6.99 3.91
C ILE A 48 5.63 -6.98 4.77
N LEU A 49 5.57 -7.82 5.81
CA LEU A 49 4.46 -7.87 6.76
C LEU A 49 4.35 -6.58 7.58
N GLU A 50 5.47 -6.08 8.13
CA GLU A 50 5.52 -4.80 8.85
C GLU A 50 5.01 -3.65 7.97
N THR A 51 5.47 -3.61 6.72
CA THR A 51 5.06 -2.59 5.75
C THR A 51 3.57 -2.69 5.44
N ALA A 52 3.04 -3.89 5.24
CA ALA A 52 1.62 -4.11 5.05
C ALA A 52 0.80 -3.66 6.28
N GLY A 53 1.33 -3.87 7.48
CA GLY A 53 0.79 -3.36 8.74
C GLY A 53 0.75 -1.83 8.79
N HIS A 54 1.83 -1.14 8.39
CA HIS A 54 1.85 0.32 8.34
C HIS A 54 0.90 0.91 7.29
N LEU A 55 0.71 0.24 6.15
CA LEU A 55 -0.14 0.74 5.06
C LEU A 55 -1.63 0.47 5.25
N ALA A 56 -1.98 -0.72 5.75
CA ALA A 56 -3.37 -1.20 5.78
C ALA A 56 -3.78 -1.79 7.14
N GLY A 57 -2.99 -1.52 8.19
CA GLY A 57 -3.21 -2.00 9.55
C GLY A 57 -3.05 -3.52 9.68
N GLU A 58 -3.49 -4.04 10.82
CA GLU A 58 -3.46 -5.49 11.14
C GLU A 58 -4.13 -6.36 10.05
N LYS A 59 -5.15 -5.82 9.38
CA LYS A 59 -5.86 -6.52 8.29
C LYS A 59 -4.99 -6.65 7.04
N GLY A 60 -4.18 -5.65 6.73
CA GLY A 60 -3.17 -5.70 5.67
C GLY A 60 -2.16 -6.81 5.90
N GLU A 61 -1.60 -6.85 7.10
CA GLU A 61 -0.68 -7.92 7.51
C GLU A 61 -1.32 -9.31 7.40
N LYS A 62 -2.56 -9.48 7.88
CA LYS A 62 -3.32 -10.74 7.75
C LYS A 62 -3.49 -11.19 6.30
N ILE A 63 -3.79 -10.26 5.38
CA ILE A 63 -3.95 -10.56 3.96
C ILE A 63 -2.62 -10.98 3.33
N VAL A 64 -1.52 -10.27 3.60
CA VAL A 64 -0.19 -10.63 3.11
C VAL A 64 0.24 -12.00 3.66
N ARG A 65 0.01 -12.25 4.95
CA ARG A 65 0.29 -13.55 5.59
C ARG A 65 -0.49 -14.69 4.92
N ALA A 66 -1.74 -14.46 4.54
CA ALA A 66 -2.54 -15.44 3.81
C ALA A 66 -2.00 -15.68 2.38
N LEU A 67 -1.39 -14.69 1.74
CA LEU A 67 -0.81 -14.80 0.40
C LEU A 67 0.58 -15.45 0.36
N VAL A 68 1.22 -15.70 1.50
CA VAL A 68 2.52 -16.39 1.56
C VAL A 68 2.41 -17.79 0.95
N VAL A 69 1.29 -18.48 1.16
CA VAL A 69 1.10 -19.85 0.69
C VAL A 69 0.94 -19.99 -0.81
N GLY A 70 0.63 -18.91 -1.54
CA GLY A 70 0.31 -19.01 -2.97
C GLY A 70 -0.54 -17.87 -3.49
N GLU A 71 -1.02 -18.06 -4.72
CA GLU A 71 -2.00 -17.19 -5.33
C GLU A 71 -3.41 -17.46 -4.79
N LEU A 72 -4.16 -16.42 -4.43
CA LEU A 72 -5.51 -16.53 -3.91
C LEU A 72 -6.44 -15.51 -4.55
N THR A 73 -7.72 -15.85 -4.65
CA THR A 73 -8.76 -14.87 -5.02
C THR A 73 -9.13 -13.99 -3.83
N ASP A 74 -9.78 -12.86 -4.09
CA ASP A 74 -10.34 -12.00 -3.05
C ASP A 74 -11.39 -12.72 -2.19
N GLU A 75 -12.17 -13.63 -2.77
CA GLU A 75 -13.10 -14.50 -2.03
C GLU A 75 -12.39 -15.51 -1.13
N ASP A 76 -11.31 -16.14 -1.61
CA ASP A 76 -10.51 -17.08 -0.80
C ASP A 76 -9.82 -16.35 0.36
N LEU A 77 -9.30 -15.16 0.10
CA LEU A 77 -8.72 -14.30 1.13
C LEU A 77 -9.76 -13.88 2.17
N ALA A 78 -10.97 -13.51 1.75
CA ALA A 78 -12.06 -13.17 2.65
C ALA A 78 -12.41 -14.34 3.58
N LYS A 79 -12.50 -15.56 3.04
CA LYS A 79 -12.74 -16.79 3.83
C LYS A 79 -11.61 -17.07 4.81
N ARG A 80 -10.35 -16.98 4.38
CA ARG A 80 -9.17 -17.28 5.21
C ARG A 80 -8.94 -16.24 6.31
N THR A 81 -9.21 -14.98 6.03
CA THR A 81 -8.97 -13.86 6.97
C THR A 81 -10.20 -13.51 7.81
N ASN A 82 -11.35 -14.14 7.53
CA ASN A 82 -12.65 -13.81 8.11
C ASN A 82 -13.00 -12.32 7.94
N LEU A 83 -12.67 -11.76 6.77
CA LEU A 83 -12.96 -10.38 6.40
C LEU A 83 -14.06 -10.33 5.34
N GLN A 84 -14.75 -9.19 5.25
CA GLN A 84 -15.68 -8.96 4.15
C GLN A 84 -14.92 -8.79 2.83
N VAL A 85 -15.40 -9.41 1.74
CA VAL A 85 -14.72 -9.37 0.42
C VAL A 85 -14.44 -7.93 -0.04
N ASN A 86 -15.35 -7.00 0.20
CA ASN A 86 -15.14 -5.59 -0.16
C ASN A 86 -13.99 -4.93 0.63
N GLN A 87 -13.80 -5.32 1.89
CA GLN A 87 -12.67 -4.86 2.70
C GLN A 87 -11.36 -5.46 2.20
N VAL A 88 -11.37 -6.75 1.84
CA VAL A 88 -10.21 -7.41 1.22
C VAL A 88 -9.81 -6.70 -0.07
N ARG A 89 -10.78 -6.40 -0.96
CA ARG A 89 -10.51 -5.65 -2.21
C ARG A 89 -9.88 -4.30 -1.96
N SER A 90 -10.44 -3.51 -1.04
CA SER A 90 -9.89 -2.20 -0.69
C SER A 90 -8.44 -2.30 -0.23
N ILE A 91 -8.12 -3.29 0.62
CA ILE A 91 -6.77 -3.50 1.12
C ILE A 91 -5.83 -3.99 0.00
N LEU A 92 -6.28 -4.92 -0.85
CA LEU A 92 -5.49 -5.40 -1.97
C LEU A 92 -5.13 -4.29 -2.95
N TYR A 93 -6.03 -3.32 -3.17
CA TYR A 93 -5.72 -2.14 -3.98
C TYR A 93 -4.64 -1.27 -3.35
N SER A 94 -4.73 -0.96 -2.06
CA SER A 94 -3.68 -0.21 -1.35
C SER A 94 -2.33 -0.95 -1.38
N LEU A 95 -2.32 -2.26 -1.16
CA LEU A 95 -1.10 -3.07 -1.22
C LEU A 95 -0.53 -3.16 -2.64
N HIS A 96 -1.37 -3.11 -3.67
CA HIS A 96 -0.96 -3.13 -5.06
C HIS A 96 -0.34 -1.80 -5.50
N GLU A 97 -0.91 -0.67 -5.07
CA GLU A 97 -0.34 0.66 -5.30
C GLU A 97 1.07 0.77 -4.71
N SER A 98 1.29 0.16 -3.54
CA SER A 98 2.60 0.04 -2.89
C SER A 98 3.46 -1.14 -3.39
N ARG A 99 3.08 -1.79 -4.50
CA ARG A 99 3.83 -2.89 -5.14
C ARG A 99 4.09 -4.13 -4.26
N ILE A 100 3.39 -4.26 -3.13
CA ILE A 100 3.53 -5.42 -2.22
C ILE A 100 2.88 -6.65 -2.82
N VAL A 101 1.75 -6.48 -3.49
CA VAL A 101 1.02 -7.54 -4.18
C VAL A 101 0.90 -7.24 -5.66
N THR A 102 0.83 -8.30 -6.46
CA THR A 102 0.46 -8.24 -7.87
C THR A 102 -0.67 -9.22 -8.14
N TYR A 103 -1.31 -9.10 -9.31
CA TYR A 103 -2.37 -10.00 -9.72
C TYR A 103 -2.17 -10.49 -11.15
N ARG A 104 -2.73 -11.66 -11.43
CA ARG A 104 -3.01 -12.11 -12.80
C ARG A 104 -4.51 -12.31 -12.96
N ARG A 105 -5.00 -12.22 -14.19
CA ARG A 105 -6.39 -12.53 -14.54
C ARG A 105 -6.45 -13.75 -15.42
N GLU A 106 -7.45 -14.58 -15.20
CA GLU A 106 -7.73 -15.76 -16.01
C GLU A 106 -9.20 -15.70 -16.44
N ARG A 107 -9.47 -16.05 -17.70
CA ARG A 107 -10.84 -16.08 -18.22
C ARG A 107 -11.42 -17.46 -18.00
N GLU A 108 -12.57 -17.54 -17.33
CA GLU A 108 -13.28 -18.80 -17.19
C GLU A 108 -13.92 -19.21 -18.52
N GLU A 109 -13.64 -20.44 -18.96
CA GLU A 109 -14.15 -20.99 -20.22
C GLU A 109 -15.68 -21.08 -20.26
N ASN A 110 -16.31 -21.36 -19.12
CA ASN A 110 -17.75 -21.62 -19.04
C ASN A 110 -18.62 -20.36 -18.94
N SER A 111 -18.10 -19.34 -18.26
CA SER A 111 -18.88 -18.16 -17.87
C SER A 111 -18.44 -16.90 -18.62
N GLY A 112 -17.21 -16.90 -19.15
CA GLY A 112 -16.59 -15.76 -19.81
C GLY A 112 -16.10 -14.66 -18.87
N TRP A 113 -16.29 -14.81 -17.55
CA TRP A 113 -15.83 -13.85 -16.53
C TRP A 113 -14.33 -13.96 -16.26
N TYR A 114 -13.75 -12.88 -15.73
CA TYR A 114 -12.37 -12.83 -15.30
C TYR A 114 -12.26 -13.10 -13.80
N VAL A 115 -11.39 -14.04 -13.43
CA VAL A 115 -11.01 -14.32 -12.05
C VAL A 115 -9.63 -13.70 -11.78
N TYR A 116 -9.52 -12.96 -10.69
CA TYR A 116 -8.30 -12.28 -10.28
C TYR A 116 -7.59 -13.09 -9.19
N TYR A 117 -6.35 -13.45 -9.47
CA TYR A 117 -5.48 -14.18 -8.55
C TYR A 117 -4.38 -13.25 -8.07
N TRP A 118 -4.33 -13.03 -6.76
CA TRP A 118 -3.37 -12.15 -6.09
C TRP A 118 -2.20 -12.94 -5.53
N LYS A 119 -1.00 -12.37 -5.57
CA LYS A 119 0.20 -12.89 -4.90
C LYS A 119 1.05 -11.76 -4.34
N VAL A 120 1.85 -12.08 -3.31
CA VAL A 120 2.97 -11.23 -2.91
C VAL A 120 4.01 -11.20 -4.03
N ASP A 121 4.56 -10.02 -4.29
CA ASP A 121 5.70 -9.81 -5.19
C ASP A 121 6.89 -9.29 -4.37
N PRO A 122 7.73 -10.18 -3.81
CA PRO A 122 8.74 -9.80 -2.83
C PRO A 122 9.81 -8.88 -3.40
N GLU A 123 10.27 -9.15 -4.62
CA GLU A 123 11.30 -8.34 -5.27
C GLU A 123 10.80 -6.91 -5.45
N ARG A 124 9.59 -6.73 -6.01
CA ARG A 124 9.00 -5.40 -6.18
C ARG A 124 8.67 -4.72 -4.86
N ALA A 125 8.25 -5.47 -3.85
CA ALA A 125 7.97 -4.93 -2.53
C ALA A 125 9.25 -4.33 -1.90
N ILE A 126 10.37 -5.05 -2.00
CA ILE A 126 11.66 -4.60 -1.46
C ILE A 126 12.22 -3.42 -2.24
N ASP A 127 12.13 -3.45 -3.57
CA ASP A 127 12.54 -2.32 -4.41
C ASP A 127 11.70 -1.07 -4.10
N TYR A 128 10.38 -1.22 -3.98
CA TYR A 128 9.49 -0.12 -3.60
C TYR A 128 9.86 0.46 -2.24
N LEU A 129 10.11 -0.40 -1.23
CA LEU A 129 10.51 0.04 0.10
C LEU A 129 11.84 0.81 0.09
N ARG A 130 12.82 0.32 -0.66
CA ARG A 130 14.10 1.00 -0.81
C ARG A 130 13.92 2.37 -1.47
N GLN A 131 13.19 2.44 -2.57
CA GLN A 131 12.91 3.70 -3.27
C GLN A 131 12.14 4.68 -2.40
N HIS A 132 11.14 4.20 -1.66
CA HIS A 132 10.36 5.03 -0.74
C HIS A 132 11.24 5.62 0.37
N ARG A 133 12.09 4.79 1.00
CA ARG A 133 13.05 5.25 2.02
C ARG A 133 14.05 6.27 1.45
N MET A 134 14.56 6.05 0.24
CA MET A 134 15.44 7.01 -0.43
C MET A 134 14.74 8.35 -0.71
N GLU A 135 13.47 8.32 -1.13
CA GLU A 135 12.69 9.54 -1.35
C GLU A 135 12.41 10.28 -0.02
N VAL A 136 12.11 9.56 1.05
CA VAL A 136 11.97 10.15 2.39
C VAL A 136 13.29 10.79 2.84
N LEU A 137 14.42 10.11 2.63
CA LEU A 137 15.75 10.63 2.94
C LEU A 137 16.02 11.93 2.19
N ARG A 138 15.80 11.94 0.86
CA ARG A 138 15.97 13.12 0.01
C ARG A 138 15.16 14.32 0.53
N ARG A 139 13.89 14.11 0.88
CA ARG A 139 13.04 15.19 1.42
C ARG A 139 13.51 15.71 2.77
N LEU A 140 14.02 14.83 3.64
CA LEU A 140 14.58 15.23 4.92
C LEU A 140 15.87 16.04 4.74
N GLU A 141 16.74 15.63 3.81
CA GLU A 141 17.97 16.34 3.46
C GLU A 141 17.68 17.71 2.84
N GLU A 142 16.71 17.79 1.93
CA GLU A 142 16.23 19.05 1.38
C GLU A 142 15.72 19.97 2.47
N ARG A 143 14.88 19.44 3.38
CA ARG A 143 14.37 20.22 4.50
C ARG A 143 15.49 20.69 5.42
N LEU A 144 16.48 19.84 5.69
CA LEU A 144 17.64 20.21 6.51
C LEU A 144 18.43 21.34 5.84
N ALA A 145 18.67 21.25 4.53
CA ALA A 145 19.39 22.29 3.79
C ALA A 145 18.65 23.63 3.84
N GLU A 146 17.31 23.64 3.77
CA GLU A 146 16.53 24.86 3.96
C GLU A 146 16.70 25.43 5.37
N GLU A 147 16.60 24.57 6.39
CA GLU A 147 16.73 24.99 7.79
C GLU A 147 18.13 25.52 8.10
N GLU A 148 19.19 24.98 7.48
CA GLU A 148 20.56 25.44 7.68
C GLU A 148 20.90 26.72 6.91
N SER A 149 20.27 26.94 5.74
CA SER A 149 20.58 28.08 4.86
C SER A 149 19.72 29.32 5.12
N LYS A 150 18.50 29.16 5.65
CA LYS A 150 17.53 30.25 5.80
C LYS A 150 17.40 30.68 7.26
N ILE A 151 17.23 31.98 7.45
CA ILE A 151 16.82 32.54 8.74
C ILE A 151 15.29 32.59 8.76
N PHE A 152 14.70 32.14 9.87
CA PHE A 152 13.25 32.10 10.02
C PHE A 152 12.77 33.10 11.06
N PHE A 153 11.57 33.61 10.84
CA PHE A 153 10.82 34.43 11.76
C PHE A 153 9.51 33.73 12.11
N ALA A 154 9.09 33.83 13.36
CA ALA A 154 7.85 33.24 13.83
C ALA A 154 7.04 34.23 14.66
N CYS A 155 5.72 34.08 14.60
CA CYS A 155 4.82 34.81 15.50
C CYS A 155 4.94 34.26 16.92
N ASP A 156 5.03 35.15 17.90
CA ASP A 156 4.98 34.86 19.34
C ASP A 156 3.77 34.01 19.76
N LYS A 157 2.63 34.21 19.11
CA LYS A 157 1.38 33.46 19.34
C LYS A 157 1.31 32.14 18.53
N GLY A 158 2.37 31.77 17.82
CA GLY A 158 2.46 30.50 17.08
C GLY A 158 1.63 30.43 15.80
N CYS A 159 1.15 31.56 15.28
CA CYS A 159 0.27 31.57 14.10
C CYS A 159 0.96 31.20 12.79
N THR A 160 2.21 31.63 12.62
CA THR A 160 2.97 31.39 11.39
C THR A 160 4.48 31.39 11.65
N ARG A 161 5.20 30.74 10.75
CA ARG A 161 6.66 30.74 10.65
C ARG A 161 7.05 30.86 9.19
N VAL A 162 7.83 31.87 8.86
CA VAL A 162 8.21 32.22 7.49
C VAL A 162 9.71 32.51 7.40
N PRO A 163 10.35 32.33 6.23
CA PRO A 163 11.72 32.78 6.02
C PRO A 163 11.81 34.31 6.06
N TYR A 164 13.02 34.81 6.24
CA TYR A 164 13.29 36.24 6.36
C TYR A 164 12.77 37.07 5.18
N GLU A 165 12.92 36.58 3.95
CA GLU A 165 12.50 37.28 2.73
C GLU A 165 10.98 37.52 2.72
N GLU A 166 10.21 36.53 3.19
CA GLU A 166 8.75 36.67 3.35
C GLU A 166 8.41 37.60 4.52
N ALA A 167 9.17 37.55 5.62
CA ALA A 167 8.97 38.43 6.76
C ALA A 167 9.16 39.92 6.39
N ILE A 168 10.12 40.24 5.50
CA ILE A 168 10.27 41.59 4.93
C ILE A 168 9.00 42.01 4.20
N GLY A 169 8.47 41.16 3.33
CA GLY A 169 7.24 41.44 2.57
C GLY A 169 6.01 41.63 3.46
N MET A 170 6.02 41.06 4.67
CA MET A 170 4.98 41.21 5.68
C MET A 170 5.26 42.35 6.68
N GLU A 171 6.32 43.15 6.48
CA GLU A 171 6.78 44.18 7.43
C GLU A 171 6.98 43.64 8.86
N PHE A 172 7.38 42.38 8.98
CA PHE A 172 7.48 41.64 10.24
C PHE A 172 6.18 41.61 11.06
N LYS A 173 5.02 41.66 10.40
CA LYS A 173 3.70 41.52 11.04
C LYS A 173 3.01 40.24 10.62
N CYS A 174 2.43 39.55 11.60
CA CYS A 174 1.68 38.34 11.36
C CYS A 174 0.35 38.68 10.67
N PRO A 175 0.05 38.10 9.49
CA PRO A 175 -1.19 38.38 8.76
C PRO A 175 -2.43 37.84 9.48
N SER A 176 -2.27 36.87 10.39
CA SER A 176 -3.39 36.23 11.08
C SER A 176 -3.84 36.97 12.34
N CYS A 177 -2.90 37.55 13.11
CA CYS A 177 -3.20 38.14 14.42
C CYS A 177 -2.68 39.56 14.61
N GLY A 178 -1.96 40.12 13.63
CA GLY A 178 -1.34 41.45 13.70
C GLY A 178 -0.14 41.55 14.65
N GLY A 179 0.23 40.46 15.33
CA GLY A 179 1.42 40.39 16.20
C GLY A 179 2.73 40.50 15.43
N THR A 180 3.84 40.74 16.13
CA THR A 180 5.16 40.88 15.50
C THR A 180 5.80 39.52 15.24
N LEU A 181 6.43 39.37 14.07
CA LEU A 181 7.27 38.23 13.73
C LEU A 181 8.67 38.45 14.32
N GLN A 182 9.17 37.48 15.07
CA GLN A 182 10.47 37.53 15.75
C GLN A 182 11.42 36.46 15.20
N PRO A 183 12.75 36.68 15.23
CA PRO A 183 13.71 35.66 14.83
C PRO A 183 13.48 34.35 15.58
N HIS A 184 13.37 33.25 14.84
CA HIS A 184 13.07 31.93 15.38
C HIS A 184 14.28 31.01 15.28
N GLN A 185 14.83 30.63 16.44
CA GLN A 185 15.92 29.67 16.53
C GLN A 185 15.44 28.27 16.13
N ASN A 186 16.07 27.69 15.10
CA ASN A 186 15.72 26.37 14.56
C ASN A 186 16.77 25.29 14.86
N THR A 187 17.69 25.54 15.78
CA THR A 187 18.75 24.58 16.18
C THR A 187 18.19 23.22 16.60
N ALA A 188 17.09 23.21 17.36
CA ALA A 188 16.41 21.97 17.75
C ALA A 188 15.84 21.19 16.55
N ILE A 189 15.31 21.90 15.54
CA ILE A 189 14.77 21.31 14.31
C ILE A 189 15.90 20.69 13.50
N ILE A 190 17.00 21.43 13.28
CA ILE A 190 18.20 20.97 12.58
C ILE A 190 18.74 19.69 13.22
N ASN A 191 18.91 19.68 14.55
CA ASN A 191 19.42 18.50 15.27
C ASN A 191 18.50 17.29 15.13
N SER A 192 17.17 17.49 15.22
CA SER A 192 16.18 16.42 15.02
C SER A 192 16.22 15.86 13.59
N LEU A 193 16.31 16.72 12.59
CA LEU A 193 16.42 16.33 11.18
C LEU A 193 17.70 15.54 10.94
N ARG A 194 18.86 16.01 11.42
CA ARG A 194 20.15 15.30 11.32
C ARG A 194 20.08 13.91 11.97
N ALA A 195 19.55 13.82 13.19
CA ALA A 195 19.41 12.54 13.89
C ALA A 195 18.54 11.55 13.10
N ARG A 196 17.44 12.03 12.50
CA ARG A 196 16.54 11.21 11.68
C ARG A 196 17.17 10.77 10.36
N ILE A 197 17.90 11.65 9.69
CA ILE A 197 18.66 11.36 8.46
C ILE A 197 19.70 10.27 8.73
N GLU A 198 20.49 10.42 9.80
CA GLU A 198 21.52 9.44 10.17
C GLU A 198 20.94 8.08 10.59
N LYS A 199 19.76 8.06 11.21
CA LYS A 199 19.03 6.81 11.46
C LYS A 199 18.62 6.15 10.13
N LEU A 200 18.01 6.90 9.22
CA LEU A 200 17.50 6.37 7.96
C LEU A 200 18.62 5.91 7.01
N ARG A 201 19.77 6.60 6.99
CA ARG A 201 20.96 6.18 6.23
C ARG A 201 21.49 4.83 6.72
N ARG A 202 21.52 4.60 8.04
CA ARG A 202 21.92 3.30 8.61
C ARG A 202 20.96 2.17 8.27
N GLU A 203 19.67 2.46 8.13
CA GLU A 203 18.66 1.47 7.71
C GLU A 203 18.69 1.16 6.20
N LEU A 204 19.36 2.00 5.41
CA LEU A 204 19.52 1.87 3.95
C LEU A 204 20.87 1.30 3.53
N ALA A 205 21.86 1.27 4.43
CA ALA A 205 23.19 0.71 4.22
C ALA A 205 23.17 -0.82 4.32
#